data_AF-A0A2M7NB17-F1
#
_entry.id   AF-A0A2M7NB17-F1
#
_cell.length_a   1.000
_cell.length_b   1.000
_cell.length_c   1.000
_cell.angle_alpha   90.00
_cell.angle_beta   90.00
_cell.angle_gamma   90.00
#
_symmetry.space_group_name_H-M   'P 1'
#
loop_
_entity.id
_entity.type
_entity.pdbx_description
1 polymer ?
#
loop_
_entity_poly.entity_id
_entity_poly.type
_entity_poly.pdbx_seq_one_letter_code
_entity_poly.pdbx_strand_id
1 'polypeptide(L)' 'ILLQNGIDGVTGILEYPKLRRTDEILLSNRDCEEIELIKKNIEDIISSANCPEKLKQSSCKNCSYFDFCWSGEEED' A
#
# COMPACT_ATOMS: atom_id res chain seq x y z
N ILE A 1 7.12 13.91 4.03
CA ILE A 1 7.32 14.94 5.07
C ILE A 1 8.56 15.80 4.80
N LEU A 2 9.81 15.31 4.86
CA LEU A 2 10.98 16.18 4.66
C LEU A 2 11.05 16.83 3.27
N LEU A 3 10.88 16.04 2.20
CA LEU A 3 10.78 16.56 0.83
C LEU A 3 9.59 17.52 0.64
N GLN A 4 8.45 17.22 1.27
CA GLN A 4 7.25 18.09 1.23
C GLN A 4 7.45 19.43 1.94
N ASN A 5 8.44 19.52 2.86
CA ASN A 5 8.82 20.76 3.52
C ASN A 5 9.99 21.48 2.81
N GLY A 6 10.35 21.06 1.59
CA GLY A 6 11.37 21.71 0.77
C GLY A 6 12.81 21.35 1.10
N ILE A 7 13.03 20.22 1.79
CA ILE A 7 14.38 19.70 2.04
C ILE A 7 14.73 18.72 0.92
N ASP A 8 15.71 19.08 0.10
CA ASP A 8 16.22 18.26 -0.99
C ASP A 8 17.32 17.28 -0.52
N GLY A 9 17.52 16.18 -1.27
CA GLY A 9 18.59 15.21 -1.01
C GLY A 9 18.35 14.26 0.17
N VAL A 10 17.10 14.08 0.57
CA VAL A 10 16.73 13.23 1.71
C VAL A 10 16.82 11.75 1.33
N THR A 11 17.54 10.96 2.13
CA THR A 11 17.52 9.49 2.06
C THR A 11 16.79 8.91 3.27
N GLY A 12 16.23 7.71 3.07
CA GLY A 12 15.60 6.92 4.12
C GLY A 12 16.41 5.67 4.42
N ILE A 13 16.25 5.10 5.61
CA ILE A 13 16.87 3.83 5.99
C ILE A 13 15.77 2.86 6.40
N LEU A 14 15.77 1.68 5.81
CA LEU A 14 14.96 0.53 6.22
C LEU A 14 15.85 -0.47 6.95
N GLU A 15 15.64 -0.57 8.26
CA GLU A 15 16.32 -1.58 9.09
C GLU A 15 15.39 -2.77 9.32
N TYR A 16 15.92 -3.98 9.11
CA TYR A 16 15.29 -5.24 9.44
C TYR A 16 16.06 -5.89 10.60
N PRO A 17 15.74 -5.59 11.88
CA PRO A 17 16.57 -5.98 13.03
C PRO A 17 16.79 -7.49 13.14
N LYS A 18 15.76 -8.29 12.86
CA LYS A 18 15.83 -9.76 12.88
C LYS A 18 16.80 -10.31 11.83
N LEU A 19 16.92 -9.63 10.68
CA LEU A 19 17.79 -10.01 9.57
C LEU A 19 19.15 -9.32 9.64
N ARG A 20 19.37 -8.41 10.62
CA ARG A 20 20.56 -7.54 10.73
C ARG A 20 20.91 -6.86 9.40
N ARG A 21 19.87 -6.44 8.67
CA ARG A 21 19.98 -5.84 7.35
C ARG A 21 19.51 -4.40 7.41
N THR A 22 20.30 -3.52 6.80
CA THR A 22 20.01 -2.10 6.69
C THR A 22 20.10 -1.72 5.22
N ASP A 23 19.00 -1.28 4.65
CA ASP A 23 18.91 -0.82 3.27
C ASP A 23 18.75 0.70 3.25
N GLU A 24 19.61 1.40 2.52
CA GLU A 24 19.43 2.81 2.22
C GLU A 24 18.48 2.96 1.03
N ILE A 25 17.45 3.77 1.19
CA ILE A 25 16.42 4.01 0.19
C ILE A 25 16.50 5.47 -0.27
N LEU A 26 16.66 5.65 -1.57
CA LEU A 26 16.51 6.94 -2.22
C LEU A 26 15.08 7.09 -2.72
N LEU A 27 14.50 8.28 -2.53
CA LEU A 27 13.22 8.63 -3.11
C LEU A 27 13.47 9.31 -4.46
N SER A 28 13.21 8.61 -5.57
CA SER A 28 13.33 9.18 -6.90
C SER A 28 12.06 9.92 -7.32
N ASN A 29 12.16 10.77 -8.35
CA ASN A 29 10.97 11.45 -8.90
C ASN A 29 9.91 10.47 -9.40
N ARG A 30 10.33 9.33 -9.95
CA ARG A 30 9.41 8.27 -10.39
C ARG A 30 8.65 7.67 -9.22
N ASP A 31 9.32 7.44 -8.09
CA ASP A 31 8.68 6.91 -6.89
C ASP A 31 7.65 7.91 -6.35
N CYS A 32 7.94 9.22 -6.39
CA CYS A 32 6.99 10.26 -6.04
C CYS A 32 5.73 10.21 -6.91
N GLU A 33 5.88 10.11 -8.24
CA GLU A 33 4.74 10.00 -9.17
C GLU A 33 3.92 8.73 -8.92
N GLU A 34 4.59 7.59 -8.71
CA GLU A 34 3.94 6.32 -8.41
C GLU A 34 3.16 6.36 -7.09
N ILE A 35 3.74 6.99 -6.06
CA ILE A 35 3.07 7.18 -4.76
C ILE A 35 1.82 8.03 -4.91
N GLU A 36 1.86 9.13 -5.67
CA GLU A 36 0.67 9.97 -5.90
C GLU A 36 -0.41 9.22 -6.69
N LEU A 37 -0.03 8.40 -7.67
CA LEU A 37 -0.97 7.52 -8.36
C LEU A 37 -1.61 6.49 -7.42
N ILE A 38 -0.82 5.86 -6.55
CA ILE A 38 -1.31 4.89 -5.57
C ILE A 38 -2.31 5.56 -4.62
N LYS A 39 -2.03 6.77 -4.12
CA LYS A 39 -2.95 7.53 -3.26
C LYS A 39 -4.27 7.80 -3.95
N LYS A 40 -4.22 8.27 -5.20
CA LYS A 40 -5.43 8.52 -5.98
C LYS A 40 -6.26 7.25 -6.15
N ASN A 41 -5.63 6.13 -6.49
CA ASN A 41 -6.33 4.85 -6.62
C ASN A 41 -7.00 4.40 -5.31
N ILE A 42 -6.37 4.65 -4.15
CA ILE A 42 -6.96 4.36 -2.85
C ILE A 42 -8.20 5.24 -2.61
N GLU A 43 -8.13 6.53 -2.91
CA GLU A 43 -9.27 7.46 -2.80
C GLU A 43 -10.42 7.05 -3.73
N ASP A 44 -10.12 6.64 -4.96
CA ASP A 44 -11.09 6.15 -5.93
C ASP A 44 -11.79 4.87 -5.42
N ILE A 45 -11.05 3.94 -4.79
CA ILE A 45 -11.63 2.73 -4.19
C ILE A 45 -12.56 3.08 -3.01
N ILE A 46 -12.14 4.00 -2.14
CA ILE A 46 -12.92 4.39 -0.95
C ILE A 46 -14.21 5.12 -1.35
N SER A 47 -14.16 5.94 -2.40
CA SER A 47 -15.29 6.73 -2.89
C SER A 47 -16.21 5.95 -3.84
N SER A 48 -15.79 4.76 -4.29
CA SER A 48 -16.61 3.89 -5.12
C SER A 48 -17.89 3.50 -4.38
N ALA A 49 -19.03 3.62 -5.06
CA ALA A 49 -20.31 3.18 -4.53
C ALA A 49 -20.36 1.65 -4.29
N ASN A 50 -19.55 0.91 -5.05
CA ASN A 50 -19.48 -0.54 -4.98
C ASN A 50 -18.12 -0.98 -4.44
N CYS A 51 -18.15 -1.97 -3.54
CA CYS A 51 -16.95 -2.64 -3.07
C CYS A 51 -16.24 -3.31 -4.27
N PRO A 52 -14.90 -3.22 -4.38
CA PRO A 52 -14.16 -3.90 -5.44
C PRO A 52 -14.38 -5.42 -5.40
N GLU A 53 -14.24 -6.05 -6.56
CA GLU A 53 -14.41 -7.50 -6.69
C GLU A 53 -13.43 -8.28 -5.81
N LYS A 54 -13.88 -9.43 -5.30
CA LYS A 54 -13.06 -10.31 -4.48
C LYS A 54 -11.84 -10.80 -5.27
N LEU A 55 -10.66 -10.50 -4.76
CA LEU A 55 -9.41 -10.94 -5.38
C LEU A 55 -8.99 -12.29 -4.81
N LYS A 56 -9.11 -13.36 -5.60
CA LYS A 56 -8.69 -14.70 -5.18
C LYS A 56 -7.18 -14.86 -5.36
N GLN A 57 -6.43 -14.75 -4.27
CA GLN A 57 -4.97 -14.90 -4.24
C GLN A 57 -4.52 -15.98 -3.25
N SER A 58 -3.29 -16.47 -3.45
CA SER A 58 -2.66 -17.44 -2.52
C SER A 58 -2.49 -16.88 -1.11
N SER A 59 -2.33 -15.56 -0.98
CA SER A 59 -2.18 -14.84 0.29
C SER A 59 -3.48 -14.72 1.09
N CYS A 60 -4.66 -14.88 0.48
CA CYS A 60 -5.94 -14.71 1.16
C CYS A 60 -6.07 -15.55 2.43
N LYS A 61 -5.51 -16.78 2.43
CA LYS A 61 -5.54 -17.69 3.59
C LYS A 61 -4.89 -17.12 4.85
N ASN A 62 -3.94 -16.20 4.69
CA ASN A 62 -3.21 -15.55 5.79
C ASN A 62 -3.59 -14.06 5.92
N CYS A 63 -4.55 -13.58 5.14
CA CYS A 63 -4.97 -12.19 5.15
C CYS A 63 -5.82 -11.92 6.39
N SER A 64 -5.48 -10.85 7.14
CA SER A 64 -6.25 -10.44 8.32
C SER A 64 -7.70 -10.05 8.00
N TYR A 65 -8.00 -9.72 6.74
CA TYR A 65 -9.33 -9.35 6.29
C TYR A 65 -10.06 -10.50 5.57
N PHE A 66 -9.57 -11.74 5.67
CA PHE A 66 -10.17 -12.87 4.96
C PHE A 66 -11.65 -13.03 5.32
N ASP A 67 -11.96 -13.11 6.61
CA ASP A 67 -13.34 -13.33 7.06
C ASP A 67 -14.27 -12.20 6.59
N PHE A 68 -13.83 -10.94 6.67
CA PHE A 68 -14.60 -9.79 6.19
C PHE A 68 -14.77 -9.74 4.67
N CYS A 69 -13.75 -10.13 3.90
CA CYS A 69 -13.79 -10.11 2.43
C CYS A 69 -14.67 -11.24 1.88
N TRP A 70 -14.75 -12.36 2.60
CA TRP A 70 -15.50 -13.54 2.19
C TRP A 70 -16.86 -13.71 2.89
N SER A 71 -17.21 -12.88 3.87
CA SER A 71 -18.47 -12.93 4.64
C SER A 71 -19.73 -12.45 3.91
N GLY A 72 -19.72 -12.35 2.58
CA GLY A 72 -20.93 -11.97 1.85
C GLY A 72 -22.00 -13.07 1.96
N GLU A 73 -23.26 -12.68 2.19
CA GLU A 73 -24.39 -13.56 1.92
C GLU A 73 -24.45 -13.84 0.41
N GLU A 74 -24.65 -15.10 0.02
CA GLU A 74 -24.97 -15.43 -1.36
C GLU A 74 -26.33 -14.78 -1.65
N GLU A 75 -26.37 -13.77 -2.52
CA GLU A 75 -27.63 -13.33 -3.13
C GLU A 75 -28.12 -14.50 -4.01
N ASP A 76 -29.10 -15.25 -3.49
CA ASP A 76 -29.95 -16.14 -4.30
C ASP A 76 -30.71 -15.36 -5.38
#